data_AF-A0A3D1BIR6-F1
#
_entry.id   AF-A0A3D1BIR6-F1
#
_cell.length_a   1.000
_cell.length_b   1.000
_cell.length_c   1.000
_cell.angle_alpha   90.00
_cell.angle_beta   90.00
_cell.angle_gamma   90.00
#
_symmetry.space_group_name_H-M   'P 1'
#
loop_
_entity.id
_entity.type
_entity.pdbx_description
1 polymer ?
#
loop_
_entity_poly.entity_id
_entity_poly.type
_entity_poly.pdbx_seq_one_letter_code
_entity_poly.pdbx_strand_id
1 'polypeptide(L)'
;GGKAQMGGQRFGEMEVWALESHGAPYALQEMLTIKADDVKGRSIAYKAIIHGEKIEVINVPESFKVLIRELNALCLNMDLISINSEKEEVADNE
;
A
#
# COMPACT_ATOMS: atom_id res chain seq x y z
N GLY A 1 17.18 2.69 -4.43
CA GLY A 1 16.83 4.11 -4.41
C GLY A 1 17.98 4.89 -3.81
N GLY A 2 18.39 5.98 -4.45
CA GLY A 2 19.50 6.81 -3.98
C GLY A 2 19.63 8.05 -4.83
N LYS A 3 20.46 9.00 -4.39
CA LYS A 3 20.61 10.32 -5.04
C LYS A 3 20.96 10.23 -6.53
N ALA A 4 21.72 9.20 -6.93
CA ALA A 4 22.12 8.96 -8.32
C ALA A 4 20.94 8.59 -9.26
N GLN A 5 19.82 8.11 -8.72
CA GLN A 5 18.62 7.73 -9.49
C GLN A 5 17.43 8.63 -9.15
N MET A 6 17.67 9.78 -8.49
CA MET A 6 16.62 10.65 -7.93
C MET A 6 15.58 9.85 -7.13
N GLY A 7 16.05 8.85 -6.36
CA GLY A 7 15.17 7.98 -5.60
C GLY A 7 14.50 8.70 -4.43
N GLY A 8 13.32 8.21 -4.04
CA GLY A 8 12.59 8.72 -2.87
C GLY A 8 13.35 8.55 -1.55
N GLN A 9 12.94 9.31 -0.54
CA GLN A 9 13.43 9.17 0.82
C GLN A 9 12.81 7.93 1.48
N ARG A 10 13.60 7.25 2.32
CA ARG A 10 13.08 6.16 3.16
C ARG A 10 12.23 6.77 4.27
N PHE A 11 10.98 6.33 4.35
CA PHE A 11 10.14 6.52 5.52
C PHE A 11 10.27 5.28 6.42
N GLY A 12 10.88 5.45 7.59
CA GLY A 12 11.25 4.38 8.52
C GLY A 12 10.32 4.28 9.73
N GLU A 13 10.56 3.26 10.55
CA GLU A 13 9.76 2.93 11.73
C GLU A 13 9.62 4.09 12.73
N MET A 14 10.71 4.84 12.98
CA MET A 14 10.64 6.01 13.87
C MET A 14 9.73 7.12 13.33
N GLU A 15 9.67 7.29 12.01
CA GLU A 15 8.83 8.32 11.38
C GLU A 15 7.37 7.87 11.32
N VAL A 16 7.12 6.56 11.18
CA VAL A 16 5.80 5.95 11.38
C VAL A 16 5.29 6.25 12.79
N TRP A 17 6.08 5.98 13.82
CA TRP A 17 5.69 6.28 15.20
C TRP A 17 5.40 7.76 15.43
N ALA A 18 6.15 8.65 14.78
CA ALA A 18 5.89 10.07 14.86
C ALA A 18 4.48 10.41 14.32
N LEU A 19 4.13 9.93 13.12
CA LEU A 19 2.80 10.17 12.55
C LEU A 19 1.66 9.53 13.35
N GLU A 20 1.88 8.33 13.90
CA GLU A 20 0.92 7.67 14.78
C GLU A 20 0.68 8.48 16.05
N SER A 21 1.76 8.97 16.69
CA SER A 21 1.67 9.78 17.91
C SER A 21 0.97 11.13 17.68
N HIS A 22 1.11 11.69 16.47
CA HIS A 22 0.42 12.90 16.06
C HIS A 22 -1.05 12.67 15.69
N GLY A 23 -1.52 11.41 15.66
CA GLY A 23 -2.89 11.09 15.28
C GLY A 23 -3.18 11.46 13.83
N ALA A 24 -2.20 11.25 12.92
CA ALA A 24 -2.31 11.58 11.50
C ALA A 24 -2.50 10.31 10.62
N PRO A 25 -3.62 9.58 10.74
CA PRO A 25 -3.82 8.29 10.08
C PRO A 25 -3.86 8.42 8.55
N TYR A 26 -4.47 9.49 8.02
CA TYR A 26 -4.55 9.72 6.58
C TYR A 26 -3.17 9.97 5.96
N ALA A 27 -2.32 10.74 6.65
CA ALA A 27 -0.95 10.99 6.18
C ALA A 27 -0.11 9.70 6.21
N LEU A 28 -0.25 8.90 7.28
CA LEU A 28 0.43 7.61 7.38
C LEU A 28 -0.03 6.64 6.29
N GLN A 29 -1.34 6.52 6.08
CA GLN A 29 -1.91 5.68 5.03
C GLN A 29 -1.39 6.12 3.65
N GLU A 30 -1.39 7.41 3.36
CA GLU A 30 -0.86 7.96 2.10
C GLU A 30 0.61 7.59 1.88
N MET A 31 1.43 7.72 2.94
CA MET A 31 2.86 7.37 2.90
C MET A 31 3.10 5.89 2.62
N LEU A 32 2.29 5.00 3.18
CA LEU A 32 2.44 3.55 3.02
C LEU A 32 1.80 2.99 1.73
N THR A 33 0.89 3.74 1.10
CA THR A 33 0.11 3.27 -0.06
C THR A 33 0.50 4.03 -1.32
N ILE A 34 -0.25 5.08 -1.69
CA ILE A 34 -0.15 5.78 -2.97
C ILE A 34 1.21 6.47 -3.19
N LYS A 35 1.95 6.78 -2.13
CA LYS A 35 3.31 7.36 -2.19
C LYS A 35 4.44 6.31 -2.19
N ALA A 36 4.13 5.05 -1.91
CA ALA A 36 5.12 3.97 -1.81
C ALA A 36 4.81 2.83 -2.79
N ASP A 37 3.89 1.94 -2.42
CA ASP A 37 3.78 0.59 -2.97
C ASP A 37 2.49 0.32 -3.77
N ASP A 38 1.46 1.16 -3.68
CA ASP A 38 0.21 0.95 -4.44
C ASP A 38 0.42 1.34 -5.91
N VAL A 39 0.72 0.35 -6.76
CA VAL A 39 1.03 0.57 -8.18
C VAL A 39 -0.15 1.18 -8.92
N LYS A 40 -1.38 0.68 -8.68
CA LYS A 40 -2.59 1.17 -9.34
C LYS A 40 -3.01 2.54 -8.77
N GLY A 41 -2.99 2.67 -7.44
CA GLY A 41 -3.36 3.87 -6.72
C GLY A 41 -2.46 5.06 -7.06
N ARG A 42 -1.15 4.85 -7.20
CA ARG A 42 -0.21 5.93 -7.56
C ARG A 42 -0.48 6.56 -8.92
N SER A 43 -0.82 5.74 -9.94
CA SER A 43 -1.15 6.26 -11.27
C SER A 43 -2.47 7.04 -11.27
N ILE A 44 -3.47 6.59 -10.49
CA ILE A 44 -4.75 7.28 -10.34
C ILE A 44 -4.55 8.59 -9.56
N ALA A 45 -3.78 8.55 -8.46
CA ALA A 45 -3.44 9.73 -7.68
C ALA A 45 -2.73 10.79 -8.54
N TYR A 46 -1.78 10.38 -9.39
CA TYR A 46 -1.12 11.29 -10.32
C TYR A 46 -2.11 11.96 -11.29
N LYS A 47 -3.06 11.20 -11.86
CA LYS A 47 -4.11 11.74 -12.72
C LYS A 47 -5.01 12.71 -11.94
N ALA A 48 -5.43 12.34 -10.74
CA ALA A 48 -6.29 13.19 -9.90
C ALA A 48 -5.61 14.53 -9.57
N ILE A 49 -4.31 14.52 -9.25
CA ILE A 49 -3.51 15.74 -9.02
C ILE A 49 -3.49 16.64 -10.25
N ILE A 50 -3.33 16.07 -11.46
CA ILE A 50 -3.34 16.86 -12.70
C ILE A 50 -4.72 17.48 -12.97
N HIS A 51 -5.80 16.76 -12.70
CA HIS A 51 -7.16 17.20 -12.99
C HIS A 51 -7.77 18.05 -11.86
N GLY A 52 -7.11 18.16 -10.71
CA GLY A 52 -7.65 18.83 -9.53
C GLY A 52 -8.80 18.07 -8.87
N GLU A 53 -8.88 16.76 -9.12
CA GLU A 53 -9.90 15.88 -8.53
C GLU A 53 -9.44 15.33 -7.19
N LYS A 54 -10.39 14.83 -6.40
CA LYS A 54 -10.10 14.22 -5.10
C LYS A 54 -9.47 12.83 -5.28
N ILE A 55 -8.46 12.51 -4.47
CA ILE A 55 -7.84 11.19 -4.42
C ILE A 55 -8.70 10.29 -3.53
N GLU A 56 -9.36 9.27 -4.12
CA GLU A 56 -10.33 8.44 -3.40
C GLU A 56 -9.97 6.96 -3.30
N VAL A 57 -9.08 6.46 -4.16
CA VAL A 57 -8.79 5.01 -4.25
C VAL A 57 -7.50 4.68 -3.53
N ILE A 58 -7.59 3.88 -2.47
CA ILE A 58 -6.45 3.32 -1.74
C ILE A 58 -6.62 1.80 -1.71
N ASN A 59 -5.67 1.07 -2.31
CA ASN A 59 -5.69 -0.39 -2.33
C ASN A 59 -4.77 -0.98 -1.28
N VAL A 60 -4.83 -2.31 -1.13
CA VAL A 60 -3.88 -3.09 -0.34
C VAL A 60 -2.48 -3.00 -0.97
N PRO A 61 -1.44 -2.61 -0.22
CA PRO A 61 -0.07 -2.53 -0.71
C PRO A 61 0.45 -3.86 -1.25
N GLU A 62 1.22 -3.79 -2.33
CA GLU A 62 1.84 -4.95 -2.96
C GLU A 62 2.80 -5.70 -2.02
N SER A 63 3.53 -5.00 -1.14
CA SER A 63 4.36 -5.63 -0.09
C SER A 63 3.58 -6.58 0.82
N PHE A 64 2.32 -6.26 1.15
CA PHE A 64 1.49 -7.15 1.97
C PHE A 64 1.10 -8.42 1.20
N LYS A 65 0.84 -8.31 -0.10
CA LYS A 65 0.58 -9.47 -0.96
C LYS A 65 1.83 -10.36 -1.08
N VAL A 66 3.01 -9.76 -1.20
CA VAL A 66 4.29 -10.49 -1.21
C VAL A 66 4.50 -11.21 0.13
N LEU A 67 4.24 -10.54 1.27
CA LEU A 67 4.33 -11.14 2.59
C LEU A 67 3.45 -12.40 2.72
N ILE A 68 2.21 -12.35 2.24
CA ILE A 68 1.31 -13.52 2.24
C ILE A 68 1.92 -14.66 1.41
N ARG A 69 2.43 -14.36 0.21
CA ARG A 69 3.07 -15.35 -0.66
C ARG A 69 4.33 -15.96 -0.03
N GLU A 70 5.14 -15.17 0.67
CA GLU A 70 6.33 -15.63 1.38
C GLU A 70 5.99 -16.57 2.54
N LEU A 71 4.93 -16.26 3.31
CA LEU A 71 4.47 -17.13 4.40
C LEU A 71 3.85 -18.42 3.87
N ASN A 72 3.06 -18.35 2.79
CA ASN A 72 2.51 -19.52 2.11
C ASN A 72 3.63 -20.43 1.55
N ALA A 73 4.74 -19.86 1.07
CA ALA A 73 5.91 -20.61 0.62
C ALA A 73 6.62 -21.38 1.75
N LEU A 74 6.45 -20.97 3.01
CA LEU A 74 6.92 -21.68 4.21
C LEU A 74 5.93 -22.74 4.71
N CYS A 75 4.94 -23.11 3.88
CA CYS A 75 3.84 -24.02 4.23
C CYS A 75 2.93 -23.51 5.36
N LEU A 76 2.88 -22.19 5.58
CA LEU A 76 1.91 -21.56 6.48
C LEU A 76 0.72 -21.11 5.65
N ASN A 77 -0.41 -21.80 5.71
CA ASN A 77 -1.60 -21.40 4.94
C ASN A 77 -2.23 -20.13 5.52
N MET A 78 -2.04 -19.00 4.85
CA MET A 78 -2.68 -17.73 5.20
C MET A 78 -3.69 -17.31 4.13
N ASP A 79 -4.94 -17.16 4.56
CA ASP A 79 -6.05 -16.68 3.75
C ASP A 79 -6.65 -15.41 4.37
N LEU A 80 -7.11 -14.49 3.52
CA LEU A 80 -7.81 -13.29 3.97
C LEU A 80 -9.25 -13.64 4.32
N ILE A 81 -9.66 -13.37 5.56
CA ILE A 81 -11.02 -13.60 6.04
C ILE A 81 -11.77 -12.27 5.99
N SER A 82 -12.82 -12.20 5.16
CA SER A 82 -13.78 -11.09 5.17
C SER A 82 -14.96 -11.43 6.09
N ILE A 83 -15.43 -10.45 6.87
CA ILE A 83 -16.60 -10.61 7.75
C ILE A 83 -17.90 -10.72 6.93
N ASN A 84 -17.90 -10.15 5.72
CA ASN A 84 -18.93 -10.36 4.72
C ASN A 84 -18.41 -11.39 3.73
N SER A 85 -18.90 -12.62 3.85
CA SER A 85 -18.61 -13.75 2.98
C SER A 85 -19.30 -13.58 1.61
N GLU A 86 -18.93 -12.55 0.87
CA GLU A 86 -18.97 -12.60 -0.59
C GLU A 86 -17.54 -12.96 -1.00
N LYS A 87 -17.38 -14.17 -1.53
CA LYS A 87 -16.12 -14.63 -2.11
C LYS A 87 -15.77 -13.69 -3.25
N GLU A 88 -14.99 -12.64 -3.00
CA GLU A 88 -14.16 -12.06 -4.04
C GLU A 88 -13.09 -13.12 -4.33
N GLU A 89 -13.34 -13.92 -5.36
CA GLU A 89 -12.31 -14.70 -6.02
C GLU A 89 -11.18 -13.73 -6.33
N VAL A 90 -10.08 -13.85 -5.57
CA VAL A 90 -8.81 -13.25 -5.94
C VAL A 90 -8.45 -13.89 -7.26
N ALA A 91 -8.83 -13.22 -8.35
CA ALA A 91 -8.33 -13.53 -9.67
C ALA A 91 -6.82 -13.29 -9.61
N ASP A 92 -6.09 -14.36 -9.29
CA ASP A 92 -4.72 -14.56 -9.71
C ASP A 92 -4.72 -14.46 -11.24
N ASN A 93 -4.68 -13.24 -11.74
CA ASN A 93 -4.26 -12.99 -13.10
C ASN A 93 -2.75 -13.16 -13.12
N GLU A 94 -2.31 -14.14 -13.91
CA GLU A 94 -0.92 -14.42 -14.32
C GLU A 94 -0.10 -13.15 -14.60
#